data_AF-K5UNC7-F1
#
_entry.id   AF-K5UNC7-F1
#
_cell.length_a   1.000
_cell.length_b   1.000
_cell.length_c   1.000
_cell.angle_alpha   90.00
_cell.angle_beta   90.00
_cell.angle_gamma   90.00
#
_symmetry.space_group_name_H-M   'P 1'
#
loop_
_entity.id
_entity.type
_entity.pdbx_description
1 polymer ?
#
loop_
_entity_poly.entity_id
_entity_poly.type
_entity_poly.pdbx_seq_one_letter_code
_entity_poly.pdbx_strand_id
1 'polypeptide(L)'
;MERQELIYHYSCAHSDLVRWLRSIVRVFIVPLRRKNSKVWLPGVPKEVTRLFDWLEDILNLHSNIADVHVAATGPWHSGDIVKDFSRAIRCFVPRFEVYQPYLVRVDSTRRVLADCVSTQDEFGEFLRLREAHPDCGGHSLGNLLLEPVEHLYGCVDTFKVSSRISRGCGRC
;
A
#
# COMPACT_ATOMS: atom_id res chain seq x y z
N MET A 1 16.13 16.68 16.00
CA MET A 1 16.61 15.51 15.27
C MET A 1 15.44 14.57 14.99
N GLU A 2 14.72 14.15 16.04
CA GLU A 2 13.50 13.30 15.98
C GLU A 2 12.53 13.62 14.83
N ARG A 3 12.18 14.89 14.57
CA ARG A 3 11.28 15.25 13.46
C ARG A 3 11.84 14.90 12.07
N GLN A 4 13.13 15.12 11.83
CA GLN A 4 13.74 14.83 10.52
C GLN A 4 13.84 13.32 10.30
N GLU A 5 14.16 12.57 11.36
CA GLU A 5 14.15 11.10 11.36
C GLU A 5 12.74 10.56 11.08
N LEU A 6 11.71 11.10 11.71
CA LEU A 6 10.31 10.72 11.43
C LEU A 6 9.93 10.98 9.96
N ILE A 7 10.30 12.13 9.40
CA ILE A 7 10.06 12.44 7.98
C ILE A 7 10.79 11.44 7.08
N TYR A 8 12.04 11.09 7.43
CA TYR A 8 12.84 10.11 6.69
C TYR A 8 12.19 8.73 6.72
N HIS A 9 11.88 8.21 7.90
CA HIS A 9 11.23 6.91 8.05
C HIS A 9 9.87 6.86 7.34
N TYR A 10 9.06 7.91 7.45
CA TYR A 10 7.79 8.00 6.73
C TYR A 10 7.98 7.96 5.21
N SER A 11 8.99 8.66 4.68
CA SER A 11 9.28 8.68 3.24
C SER A 11 9.81 7.33 2.73
N CYS A 12 10.70 6.69 3.50
CA CYS A 12 11.20 5.35 3.20
C CYS A 12 10.07 4.32 3.18
N ALA A 13 9.20 4.33 4.19
CA ALA A 13 8.07 3.40 4.27
C ALA A 13 7.15 3.47 3.04
N HIS A 14 6.85 4.66 2.52
CA HIS A 14 6.04 4.80 1.30
C HIS A 14 6.77 4.26 0.06
N SER A 15 8.08 4.55 -0.04
CA SER A 15 8.90 4.05 -1.16
C SER A 15 9.00 2.52 -1.14
N ASP A 16 9.11 1.93 0.06
CA ASP A 16 9.14 0.49 0.26
C ASP A 16 7.80 -0.16 -0.08
N LEU A 17 6.68 0.44 0.35
CA LEU A 17 5.34 -0.01 -0.03
C LEU A 17 5.16 0.02 -1.56
N VAL A 18 5.56 1.10 -2.24
CA VAL A 18 5.46 1.20 -3.71
C VAL A 18 6.25 0.10 -4.40
N ARG A 19 7.48 -0.17 -3.94
CA ARG A 19 8.32 -1.24 -4.51
C ARG A 19 7.67 -2.61 -4.35
N TRP A 20 7.15 -2.87 -3.15
CA TRP A 20 6.49 -4.12 -2.81
C TRP A 20 5.18 -4.30 -3.62
N LEU A 21 4.34 -3.27 -3.71
CA LEU A 21 3.12 -3.28 -4.52
C LEU A 21 3.40 -3.52 -6.00
N ARG A 22 4.45 -2.89 -6.55
CA ARG A 22 4.89 -3.13 -7.93
C ARG A 22 5.31 -4.58 -8.15
N SER A 23 5.94 -5.21 -7.17
CA SER A 23 6.29 -6.63 -7.27
C SER A 23 5.03 -7.50 -7.36
N ILE A 24 4.03 -7.29 -6.50
CA ILE A 24 2.76 -8.04 -6.59
C ILE A 24 2.07 -7.83 -7.92
N VAL A 25 1.99 -6.58 -8.38
CA VAL A 25 1.38 -6.27 -9.67
C VAL A 25 2.08 -7.06 -10.79
N ARG A 26 3.42 -7.09 -10.77
CA ARG A 26 4.21 -7.83 -11.75
C ARG A 26 4.04 -9.36 -11.65
N VAL A 27 4.02 -9.91 -10.44
CA VAL A 27 4.01 -11.36 -10.20
C VAL A 27 2.62 -11.96 -10.39
N PHE A 28 1.57 -11.26 -9.98
CA PHE A 28 0.21 -11.78 -9.94
C PHE A 28 -0.73 -11.08 -10.93
N ILE A 29 -0.77 -9.76 -10.94
CA ILE A 29 -1.82 -9.02 -11.68
C ILE A 29 -1.55 -9.01 -13.19
N VAL A 30 -0.35 -8.63 -13.60
CA VAL A 30 0.01 -8.53 -15.02
C VAL A 30 -0.14 -9.88 -15.74
N PRO A 31 0.31 -11.02 -15.18
CA PRO A 31 0.12 -12.32 -15.83
C PRO A 31 -1.34 -12.78 -15.96
N LEU A 32 -2.24 -12.27 -15.11
CA LEU A 32 -3.68 -12.57 -15.15
C LEU A 32 -4.46 -11.69 -16.12
N ARG A 33 -3.79 -10.80 -16.85
CA ARG A 33 -4.40 -9.95 -17.87
C ARG A 33 -4.03 -10.41 -19.27
N ARG A 34 -4.94 -10.17 -20.22
CA ARG A 34 -4.61 -10.27 -21.64
C ARG A 34 -3.50 -9.29 -21.97
N LYS A 35 -2.57 -9.71 -22.82
CA LYS A 35 -1.41 -8.90 -23.22
C LYS A 35 -1.85 -7.51 -23.67
N ASN A 36 -1.20 -6.48 -23.12
CA ASN A 36 -1.45 -5.06 -23.40
C ASN A 36 -2.91 -4.62 -23.16
N SER A 37 -3.61 -5.23 -22.20
CA SER A 37 -5.01 -4.91 -21.88
C SER A 37 -5.27 -4.91 -20.38
N LYS A 38 -6.32 -4.20 -19.95
CA LYS A 38 -6.88 -4.33 -18.59
C LYS A 38 -7.89 -5.48 -18.48
N VAL A 39 -8.14 -6.21 -19.57
CA VAL A 39 -9.06 -7.35 -19.58
C VAL A 39 -8.43 -8.54 -18.86
N TRP A 40 -9.11 -9.01 -17.81
CA TRP A 40 -8.76 -10.21 -17.06
C TRP A 40 -8.93 -11.48 -17.90
N LEU A 41 -8.06 -12.47 -17.67
CA LEU A 41 -8.23 -13.81 -18.21
C LEU A 41 -9.48 -14.49 -17.62
N PRO A 42 -10.15 -15.38 -18.37
CA PRO A 42 -11.26 -16.16 -17.83
C PRO A 42 -10.81 -17.00 -16.63
N GLY A 43 -11.73 -17.33 -15.72
CA GLY A 43 -11.45 -18.15 -14.53
C GLY A 43 -11.02 -17.36 -13.30
N VAL A 44 -10.62 -16.09 -13.42
CA VAL A 44 -10.33 -15.25 -12.25
C VAL A 44 -11.64 -14.76 -11.61
N PRO A 45 -11.89 -15.00 -10.30
CA PRO A 45 -13.10 -14.53 -9.64
C PRO A 45 -13.25 -13.01 -9.69
N LYS A 46 -14.50 -12.53 -9.82
CA LYS A 46 -14.78 -11.10 -9.99
C LYS A 46 -14.41 -10.27 -8.76
N GLU A 47 -14.51 -10.88 -7.58
CA GLU A 47 -14.13 -10.30 -6.30
C GLU A 47 -12.63 -10.06 -6.22
N VAL A 48 -11.84 -10.99 -6.79
CA VAL A 48 -10.38 -10.91 -6.85
C VAL A 48 -9.95 -9.83 -7.84
N THR A 49 -10.53 -9.82 -9.04
CA THR A 49 -10.19 -8.81 -10.07
C THR A 49 -10.49 -7.38 -9.60
N ARG A 50 -11.64 -7.17 -8.96
CA ARG A 50 -11.99 -5.87 -8.36
C ARG A 50 -11.01 -5.45 -7.27
N LEU A 51 -10.61 -6.37 -6.40
CA LEU A 51 -9.62 -6.07 -5.36
C LEU A 51 -8.27 -5.66 -5.96
N PHE A 52 -7.84 -6.33 -7.04
CA PHE A 52 -6.62 -5.97 -7.76
C PHE A 52 -6.70 -4.62 -8.45
N ASP A 53 -7.85 -4.26 -9.03
CA ASP A 53 -8.04 -2.94 -9.61
C ASP A 53 -7.88 -1.85 -8.54
N TRP A 54 -8.47 -2.03 -7.34
CA TRP A 54 -8.26 -1.10 -6.22
C TRP A 54 -6.83 -1.12 -5.67
N LEU A 55 -6.14 -2.27 -5.70
CA LEU A 55 -4.73 -2.34 -5.31
C LEU A 55 -3.84 -1.49 -6.23
N GLU A 56 -4.13 -1.48 -7.54
CA GLU A 56 -3.43 -0.62 -8.48
C GLU A 56 -3.75 0.87 -8.24
N ASP A 57 -4.99 1.22 -7.89
CA ASP A 57 -5.34 2.58 -7.50
C ASP A 57 -4.58 3.03 -6.24
N ILE A 58 -4.44 2.14 -5.25
CA ILE A 58 -3.62 2.36 -4.05
C ILE A 58 -2.14 2.52 -4.42
N LEU A 59 -1.60 1.67 -5.31
CA LEU A 59 -0.23 1.81 -5.81
C LEU A 59 -0.01 3.15 -6.53
N ASN A 60 -0.98 3.59 -7.33
CA ASN A 60 -0.91 4.87 -8.02
C ASN A 60 -0.94 6.04 -7.01
N LEU A 61 -1.78 5.97 -5.98
CA LEU A 61 -1.79 6.95 -4.89
C LEU A 61 -0.41 7.03 -4.22
N HIS A 62 0.13 5.90 -3.78
CA HIS A 62 1.40 5.85 -3.06
C HIS A 62 2.61 6.20 -3.93
N SER A 63 2.57 5.88 -5.22
CA SER A 63 3.60 6.33 -6.17
C SER A 63 3.64 7.87 -6.24
N ASN A 64 2.48 8.51 -6.35
CA ASN A 64 2.40 9.97 -6.34
C ASN A 64 2.88 10.58 -5.01
N ILE A 65 2.56 9.93 -3.88
CA ILE A 65 3.02 10.37 -2.56
C ILE A 65 4.56 10.26 -2.47
N ALA A 66 5.13 9.14 -2.91
CA ALA A 66 6.57 8.92 -2.91
C ALA A 66 7.31 9.97 -3.77
N ASP A 67 6.79 10.28 -4.96
CA ASP A 67 7.35 11.32 -5.83
C ASP A 67 7.34 12.70 -5.15
N VAL A 68 6.25 13.05 -4.46
CA VAL A 68 6.16 14.30 -3.69
C VAL A 68 7.10 14.29 -2.49
N HIS A 69 7.27 13.15 -1.80
CA HIS A 69 8.24 13.05 -0.71
C HIS A 69 9.65 13.32 -1.21
N VAL A 70 10.08 12.68 -2.31
CA VAL A 70 11.40 12.91 -2.91
C VAL A 70 11.63 14.41 -3.13
N ALA A 71 10.66 15.09 -3.76
CA ALA A 71 10.74 16.53 -3.98
C ALA A 71 10.78 17.34 -2.66
N ALA A 72 9.93 17.00 -1.69
CA ALA A 72 9.85 17.69 -0.41
C ALA A 72 11.10 17.50 0.47
N THR A 73 11.83 16.40 0.27
CA THR A 73 13.07 16.06 0.98
C THR A 73 14.35 16.62 0.32
N GLY A 74 14.22 17.31 -0.82
CA GLY A 74 15.32 17.94 -1.54
C GLY A 74 16.30 18.77 -0.68
N PRO A 75 15.84 19.55 0.34
CA PRO A 75 16.74 20.29 1.23
C PRO A 75 17.82 19.43 1.92
N TRP A 76 17.59 18.14 2.16
CA TRP A 76 18.62 17.28 2.76
C TRP A 76 19.88 17.16 1.88
N HIS A 77 19.77 17.31 0.56
CA HIS A 77 20.93 17.24 -0.33
C HIS A 77 21.90 18.41 -0.16
N SER A 78 21.41 19.56 0.31
CA SER A 78 22.24 20.73 0.66
C SER A 78 22.63 20.78 2.14
N GLY A 79 22.26 19.76 2.93
CA GLY A 79 22.44 19.76 4.38
C GLY A 79 21.40 20.58 5.15
N ASP A 80 20.35 21.05 4.48
CA ASP A 80 19.27 21.82 5.08
C ASP A 80 18.19 20.93 5.70
N ILE A 81 17.37 21.51 6.59
CA ILE A 81 16.25 20.81 7.22
C ILE A 81 14.96 20.94 6.40
N VAL A 82 14.17 19.87 6.34
CA VAL A 82 12.85 19.88 5.71
C VAL A 82 11.86 20.58 6.63
N LYS A 83 11.19 21.64 6.16
CA LYS A 83 10.21 22.41 6.96
C LYS A 83 8.75 22.13 6.58
N ASP A 84 8.42 22.13 5.29
CA ASP A 84 7.03 22.13 4.80
C ASP A 84 6.47 20.75 4.41
N PHE A 85 6.99 19.67 5.00
CA PHE A 85 6.61 18.29 4.66
C PHE A 85 5.11 18.00 4.84
N SER A 86 4.51 18.47 5.94
CA SER A 86 3.08 18.25 6.22
C SER A 86 2.16 18.92 5.19
N ARG A 87 2.56 20.08 4.65
CA ARG A 87 1.82 20.75 3.57
C ARG A 87 1.84 19.90 2.30
N ALA A 88 2.98 19.29 1.99
CA ALA A 88 3.14 18.42 0.83
C ALA A 88 2.26 17.15 0.91
N ILE A 89 2.06 16.61 2.11
CA ILE A 89 1.24 15.39 2.30
C ILE A 89 -0.25 15.70 2.42
N ARG A 90 -0.61 16.86 3.00
CA ARG A 90 -2.01 17.21 3.30
C ARG A 90 -2.94 17.13 2.07
N CYS A 91 -2.43 17.44 0.87
CA CYS A 91 -3.21 17.36 -0.36
C CYS A 91 -3.64 15.92 -0.74
N PHE A 92 -2.99 14.90 -0.19
CA PHE A 92 -3.33 13.50 -0.43
C PHE A 92 -4.39 12.96 0.51
N VAL A 93 -4.65 13.60 1.65
CA VAL A 93 -5.60 13.10 2.66
C VAL A 93 -6.97 12.73 2.07
N PRO A 94 -7.61 13.56 1.23
CA PRO A 94 -8.89 13.18 0.61
C PRO A 94 -8.76 11.98 -0.34
N ARG A 95 -7.60 11.83 -0.99
CA ARG A 95 -7.34 10.78 -1.99
C ARG A 95 -7.20 9.39 -1.38
N PHE A 96 -7.04 9.28 -0.05
CA PHE A 96 -7.07 7.98 0.63
C PHE A 96 -8.45 7.30 0.59
N GLU A 97 -9.50 7.96 0.08
CA GLU A 97 -10.80 7.32 -0.17
C GLU A 97 -10.71 6.07 -1.06
N VAL A 98 -9.67 5.95 -1.91
CA VAL A 98 -9.40 4.75 -2.72
C VAL A 98 -9.26 3.47 -1.86
N TYR A 99 -8.88 3.61 -0.59
CA TYR A 99 -8.80 2.48 0.34
C TYR A 99 -10.16 1.96 0.79
N GLN A 100 -11.23 2.76 0.77
CA GLN A 100 -12.53 2.37 1.32
C GLN A 100 -13.06 1.05 0.74
N PRO A 101 -13.19 0.87 -0.58
CA PRO A 101 -13.67 -0.40 -1.12
C PRO A 101 -12.69 -1.55 -0.89
N TYR A 102 -11.38 -1.27 -0.85
CA TYR A 102 -10.34 -2.26 -0.57
C TYR A 102 -10.47 -2.81 0.85
N LEU A 103 -10.56 -1.94 1.86
CA LEU A 103 -10.69 -2.30 3.27
C LEU A 103 -11.93 -3.14 3.53
N VAL A 104 -13.05 -2.81 2.88
CA VAL A 104 -14.31 -3.56 3.03
C VAL A 104 -14.21 -4.97 2.44
N ARG A 105 -13.37 -5.19 1.42
CA ARG A 105 -13.38 -6.42 0.62
C ARG A 105 -12.20 -7.34 0.89
N VAL A 106 -11.06 -6.82 1.34
CA VAL A 106 -9.80 -7.56 1.45
C VAL A 106 -9.96 -8.88 2.20
N ASP A 107 -10.59 -8.91 3.37
CA ASP A 107 -10.74 -10.16 4.14
C ASP A 107 -11.63 -11.19 3.46
N SER A 108 -12.72 -10.75 2.81
CA SER A 108 -13.58 -11.66 2.05
C SER A 108 -12.85 -12.26 0.85
N THR A 109 -12.11 -11.43 0.10
CA THR A 109 -11.34 -11.87 -1.07
C THR A 109 -10.18 -12.77 -0.67
N ARG A 110 -9.56 -12.56 0.50
CA ARG A 110 -8.52 -13.45 1.04
C ARG A 110 -9.02 -14.87 1.24
N ARG A 111 -10.26 -15.03 1.72
CA ARG A 111 -10.89 -16.36 1.86
C ARG A 111 -11.14 -17.00 0.50
N VAL A 112 -11.66 -16.23 -0.46
CA VAL A 112 -11.82 -16.71 -1.86
C VAL A 112 -10.49 -17.18 -2.45
N LEU A 113 -9.40 -16.42 -2.23
CA LEU A 113 -8.07 -16.81 -2.70
C LEU A 113 -7.58 -18.11 -2.04
N ALA A 114 -7.80 -18.28 -0.73
CA ALA A 114 -7.46 -19.52 -0.03
C ALA A 114 -8.23 -20.72 -0.59
N ASP A 115 -9.52 -20.55 -0.88
CA ASP A 115 -10.34 -21.58 -1.51
C ASP A 115 -9.83 -21.90 -2.93
N CYS A 116 -9.50 -20.90 -3.74
CA CYS A 116 -8.90 -21.09 -5.07
C CYS A 116 -7.54 -21.78 -5.02
N VAL A 117 -6.71 -21.56 -4.00
CA VAL A 117 -5.44 -22.29 -3.85
C VAL A 117 -5.67 -23.79 -3.63
N SER A 118 -6.84 -24.19 -3.12
CA SER A 118 -7.20 -25.60 -2.94
C SER A 118 -7.76 -26.26 -4.20
N THR A 119 -8.15 -25.49 -5.23
CA THR A 119 -8.71 -26.03 -6.47
C THR A 119 -7.62 -26.52 -7.42
N GLN A 120 -7.93 -27.55 -8.21
CA GLN A 120 -7.03 -28.08 -9.25
C GLN A 120 -7.27 -27.42 -10.64
N ASP A 121 -7.91 -26.26 -10.67
CA ASP A 121 -8.11 -25.49 -11.90
C ASP A 121 -6.89 -24.61 -12.23
N GLU A 122 -6.90 -24.02 -13.44
CA GLU A 122 -5.79 -23.21 -13.95
C GLU A 122 -5.47 -22.02 -13.02
N PHE A 123 -6.49 -21.42 -12.41
CA PHE A 123 -6.30 -20.29 -11.51
C PHE A 123 -5.67 -20.72 -10.17
N GLY A 124 -6.14 -21.82 -9.58
CA GLY A 124 -5.52 -22.38 -8.38
C GLY A 124 -4.07 -22.82 -8.60
N GLU A 125 -3.78 -23.45 -9.74
CA GLU A 125 -2.40 -23.79 -10.13
C GLU A 125 -1.53 -22.55 -10.31
N PHE A 126 -2.05 -21.52 -10.98
CA PHE A 126 -1.37 -20.23 -11.12
C PHE A 126 -0.99 -19.64 -9.76
N LEU A 127 -1.93 -19.59 -8.81
CA LEU A 127 -1.66 -19.04 -7.48
C LEU A 127 -0.54 -19.81 -6.78
N ARG A 128 -0.61 -21.15 -6.74
CA ARG A 128 0.44 -21.99 -6.12
C ARG A 128 1.81 -21.75 -6.75
N LEU A 129 1.87 -21.66 -8.09
CA LEU A 129 3.13 -21.42 -8.81
C LEU A 129 3.70 -20.02 -8.49
N ARG A 130 2.85 -19.00 -8.39
CA ARG A 130 3.28 -17.63 -8.13
C ARG A 130 3.63 -17.36 -6.67
N GLU A 131 2.97 -17.99 -5.72
CA GLU A 131 3.32 -17.88 -4.29
C GLU A 131 4.71 -18.47 -3.98
N ALA A 132 5.18 -19.44 -4.79
CA ALA A 132 6.55 -19.93 -4.72
C ALA A 132 7.61 -18.98 -5.30
N HIS A 133 7.20 -17.85 -5.91
CA HIS A 133 8.13 -16.87 -6.46
C HIS A 133 8.96 -16.21 -5.35
N PRO A 134 10.28 -15.99 -5.52
CA PRO A 134 11.14 -15.43 -4.47
C PRO A 134 10.65 -14.11 -3.87
N ASP A 135 10.11 -13.22 -4.70
CA ASP A 135 9.54 -11.94 -4.27
C ASP A 135 8.38 -12.07 -3.25
N CYS A 136 7.72 -13.23 -3.16
CA CYS A 136 6.65 -13.44 -2.19
C CYS A 136 7.18 -13.77 -0.80
N GLY A 137 8.48 -14.09 -0.65
CA GLY A 137 9.09 -14.38 0.66
C GLY A 137 8.46 -15.58 1.39
N GLY A 138 7.79 -16.49 0.68
CA GLY A 138 7.04 -17.61 1.27
C GLY A 138 5.67 -17.24 1.83
N HIS A 139 5.19 -16.01 1.62
CA HIS A 139 3.85 -15.58 1.99
C HIS A 139 2.84 -15.90 0.90
N SER A 140 1.61 -16.25 1.30
CA SER A 140 0.49 -16.37 0.37
C SER A 140 0.06 -15.01 -0.16
N LEU A 141 -0.52 -14.97 -1.35
CA LEU A 141 -1.06 -13.75 -1.94
C LEU A 141 -2.08 -13.09 -1.02
N GLY A 142 -2.92 -13.89 -0.35
CA GLY A 142 -3.87 -13.38 0.62
C GLY A 142 -3.23 -12.64 1.78
N ASN A 143 -2.07 -13.09 2.27
CA ASN A 143 -1.35 -12.37 3.33
C ASN A 143 -0.64 -11.14 2.79
N LEU A 144 -0.05 -11.24 1.61
CA LEU A 144 0.56 -10.09 0.93
C LEU A 144 -0.46 -8.96 0.80
N LEU A 145 -1.70 -9.23 0.37
CA LEU A 145 -2.75 -8.21 0.21
C LEU A 145 -3.15 -7.46 1.50
N LEU A 146 -2.67 -7.83 2.69
CA LEU A 146 -2.87 -7.05 3.91
C LEU A 146 -1.89 -5.90 4.09
N GLU A 147 -0.70 -5.95 3.50
CA GLU A 147 0.35 -4.95 3.68
C GLU A 147 -0.11 -3.50 3.42
N PRO A 148 -0.95 -3.18 2.40
CA PRO A 148 -1.44 -1.82 2.23
C PRO A 148 -2.30 -1.33 3.40
N VAL A 149 -3.00 -2.25 4.06
CA VAL A 149 -3.86 -1.98 5.23
C VAL A 149 -3.00 -1.73 6.46
N GLU A 150 -2.01 -2.59 6.70
CA GLU A 150 -1.05 -2.44 7.80
C GLU A 150 -0.26 -1.13 7.67
N HIS A 151 0.20 -0.82 6.45
CA HIS A 151 0.84 0.45 6.15
C HIS A 151 -0.06 1.66 6.43
N LEU A 152 -1.34 1.60 6.03
CA LEU A 152 -2.29 2.69 6.29
C LEU A 152 -2.44 2.96 7.80
N TYR A 153 -2.55 1.91 8.62
CA TYR A 153 -2.62 2.07 10.08
C TYR A 153 -1.33 2.65 10.66
N GLY A 154 -0.16 2.16 10.21
CA GLY A 154 1.14 2.69 10.62
C GLY A 154 1.32 4.18 10.28
N CYS A 155 0.81 4.62 9.12
CA CYS A 155 0.78 6.03 8.74
C CYS A 155 -0.05 6.85 9.72
N VAL A 156 -1.26 6.39 10.06
CA VAL A 156 -2.14 7.09 11.01
C VAL A 156 -1.47 7.23 12.39
N ASP A 157 -0.79 6.19 12.87
CA ASP A 157 -0.11 6.21 14.16
C ASP A 157 1.05 7.21 14.19
N THR A 158 1.77 7.38 13.07
CA THR A 158 2.83 8.39 12.94
C THR A 158 2.30 9.81 13.16
N PHE A 159 1.05 10.09 12.78
CA PHE A 159 0.43 11.41 12.95
C PHE A 159 -0.27 11.61 14.32
N LYS A 160 -0.41 10.57 15.15
CA LYS A 160 -1.04 10.69 16.48
C LYS A 160 -0.18 11.41 17.53
N VAL A 161 1.07 11.77 17.21
CA VAL A 161 1.98 12.48 18.14
C VAL A 161 1.70 13.99 18.17
N SER A 162 0.74 14.40 19.02
CA SER A 162 0.79 15.57 19.94
C SER A 162 -0.60 16.02 20.35
N SER A 163 -1.31 15.21 21.12
CA SER A 163 -2.38 15.66 22.02
C SER A 163 -1.93 15.56 23.49
N ARG A 164 -0.66 15.89 23.79
CA ARG A 164 -0.34 16.45 25.11
C ARG A 164 -0.72 17.93 25.08
N ILE A 165 -2.04 18.18 25.04
CA ILE A 165 -2.59 19.46 25.47
C ILE A 165 -2.13 19.60 26.92
N SER A 166 -1.28 20.58 27.15
CA SER A 166 -1.03 21.17 28.45
C SER A 166 -2.37 21.41 29.16
N ARG A 167 -2.79 20.48 30.01
CA ARG A 167 -3.64 20.80 31.16
C ARG A 167 -2.77 21.54 32.17
N GLY A 168 -2.35 22.74 31.78
CA GLY A 168 -1.60 23.68 32.59
C GLY A 168 -2.46 24.90 32.85
N CYS A 169 -2.84 25.04 34.12
CA CYS A 169 -3.34 26.26 34.77
C CYS A 169 -4.73 26.78 34.35
N GLY A 170 -5.74 26.33 35.10
CA GLY A 170 -7.03 27.00 35.25
C GLY A 170 -7.44 26.98 36.71
N ARG A 171 -6.68 27.70 37.56
CA ARG A 171 -7.12 28.17 38.89
C ARG A 171 -6.49 29.54 39.13
N CYS A 172 -7.28 30.57 38.87
CA CYS A 172 -7.30 31.81 39.63
C CYS A 172 -8.76 32.05 39.97
#